data_AF-A0A1Z5J6Q2-F1
#
_entry.id   AF-A0A1Z5J6Q2-F1
#
_cell.length_a   1.000
_cell.length_b   1.000
_cell.length_c   1.000
_cell.angle_alpha   90.00
_cell.angle_beta   90.00
_cell.angle_gamma   90.00
#
_symmetry.space_group_name_H-M   'P 1'
#
loop_
_entity.id
_entity.type
_entity.pdbx_description
1 polymer ?
#
loop_
_entity_poly.entity_id
_entity_poly.type
_entity_poly.pdbx_seq_one_letter_code
_entity_poly.pdbx_strand_id
1 'polypeptide(L)'
;MALFRQAARRLHVQRLVAQRTFASVTKPSMTGAIGTWYNTFGKSTAGYASWLIMLIVVGEYATGTFTEKMWQLNNKGKTFTTYDWSKFDKFGDDDDDEEEEEEEEDDE
;
A
#
# COMPACT_ATOMS: atom_id res chain seq x y z
N MET A 1 -56.85 -71.38 -9.27
CA MET A 1 -57.17 -70.48 -8.14
C MET A 1 -55.86 -69.89 -7.65
N ALA A 2 -55.58 -68.64 -8.05
CA ALA A 2 -55.67 -67.44 -7.21
C ALA A 2 -54.51 -67.39 -6.19
N LEU A 3 -53.44 -66.65 -6.52
CA LEU A 3 -53.04 -65.38 -5.85
C LEU A 3 -52.46 -65.67 -4.44
N PHE A 4 -51.24 -65.28 -4.11
CA PHE A 4 -50.97 -63.89 -3.76
C PHE A 4 -49.48 -63.56 -3.84
N ARG A 5 -49.26 -62.39 -4.41
CA ARG A 5 -47.98 -61.77 -4.74
C ARG A 5 -47.28 -61.26 -3.48
N GLN A 6 -45.96 -61.28 -3.55
CA GLN A 6 -45.02 -60.61 -2.64
C GLN A 6 -45.50 -59.21 -2.26
N ALA A 7 -45.52 -58.92 -0.95
CA ALA A 7 -45.71 -57.58 -0.42
C ALA A 7 -44.54 -57.22 0.49
N ALA A 8 -43.36 -57.03 -0.12
CA ALA A 8 -42.25 -56.36 0.56
C ALA A 8 -42.57 -54.86 0.61
N ARG A 9 -43.09 -54.40 1.76
CA ARG A 9 -43.28 -52.97 2.04
C ARG A 9 -41.90 -52.32 2.15
N ARG A 10 -41.40 -51.75 1.05
CA ARG A 10 -40.23 -50.83 1.09
C ARG A 10 -40.64 -49.57 1.85
N LEU A 11 -40.30 -49.52 3.14
CA LEU A 11 -40.27 -48.27 3.89
C LEU A 11 -39.19 -47.36 3.28
N HIS A 12 -39.62 -46.42 2.44
CA HIS A 12 -38.76 -45.32 1.99
C HIS A 12 -38.62 -44.34 3.15
N VAL A 13 -37.58 -44.53 3.97
CA VAL A 13 -37.11 -43.49 4.88
C VAL A 13 -36.48 -42.40 4.04
N GLN A 14 -37.28 -41.40 3.65
CA GLN A 14 -36.75 -40.19 3.06
C GLN A 14 -35.98 -39.44 4.15
N ARG A 15 -34.65 -39.57 4.14
CA ARG A 15 -33.78 -38.69 4.91
C ARG A 15 -33.92 -37.29 4.31
N LEU A 16 -34.67 -36.42 4.98
CA LEU A 16 -34.64 -34.99 4.72
C LEU A 16 -33.26 -34.47 5.13
N VAL A 17 -32.31 -34.51 4.19
CA VAL A 17 -31.06 -33.76 4.32
C VAL A 17 -31.47 -32.30 4.18
N ALA A 18 -31.52 -31.58 5.31
CA ALA A 18 -31.69 -30.13 5.30
C ALA A 18 -30.52 -29.53 4.51
N GLN A 19 -30.74 -29.24 3.23
CA GLN A 19 -29.82 -28.44 2.44
C GLN A 19 -29.80 -27.06 3.08
N ARG A 20 -28.72 -26.76 3.80
CA ARG A 20 -28.45 -25.40 4.28
C ARG A 20 -28.30 -24.51 3.05
N THR A 21 -29.35 -23.78 2.72
CA THR A 21 -29.28 -22.68 1.77
C THR A 21 -28.48 -21.57 2.43
N PHE A 22 -27.22 -21.42 2.02
CA PHE A 22 -26.48 -20.19 2.32
C PHE A 22 -27.18 -19.06 1.58
N ALA A 23 -27.57 -18.00 2.29
CA ALA A 23 -28.08 -16.81 1.65
C ALA A 23 -27.03 -16.30 0.67
N SER A 24 -27.37 -16.23 -0.62
CA SER A 24 -26.53 -15.52 -1.58
C SER A 24 -26.57 -14.05 -1.21
N VAL A 25 -25.47 -13.53 -0.67
CA VAL A 25 -25.30 -12.08 -0.53
C VAL A 25 -25.34 -11.48 -1.93
N THR A 26 -26.43 -10.79 -2.26
CA THR A 26 -26.51 -9.96 -3.46
C THR A 26 -25.39 -8.95 -3.38
N LYS A 27 -24.35 -9.13 -4.20
CA LYS A 27 -23.22 -8.19 -4.24
C LYS A 27 -23.77 -6.86 -4.73
N PRO A 28 -23.63 -5.76 -3.97
CA PRO A 28 -24.02 -4.45 -4.48
C PRO A 28 -23.24 -4.21 -5.78
N SER A 29 -23.97 -3.83 -6.84
CA SER A 29 -23.36 -3.46 -8.10
C SER A 29 -22.66 -2.11 -7.90
N MET A 30 -21.40 -2.16 -7.48
CA MET A 30 -20.55 -0.97 -7.44
C MET A 30 -20.14 -0.66 -8.88
N THR A 31 -20.80 0.34 -9.47
CA THR A 31 -20.47 0.87 -10.80
C THR A 31 -19.47 2.03 -10.67
N GLY A 32 -18.67 2.25 -11.72
CA GLY A 32 -17.67 3.33 -11.75
C GLY A 32 -16.35 3.01 -11.04
N ALA A 33 -15.59 4.04 -10.67
CA ALA A 33 -14.21 3.93 -10.17
C ALA A 33 -14.07 3.07 -8.90
N ILE A 34 -15.04 3.16 -7.99
CA ILE A 34 -15.09 2.33 -6.77
C ILE A 34 -15.29 0.84 -7.13
N GLY A 35 -16.10 0.56 -8.15
CA GLY A 35 -16.27 -0.80 -8.69
C GLY A 35 -14.96 -1.37 -9.24
N THR A 36 -14.23 -0.56 -10.02
CA THR A 36 -12.91 -0.94 -10.54
C THR A 36 -11.89 -1.15 -9.43
N TRP A 37 -11.82 -0.25 -8.45
CA TRP A 37 -10.94 -0.41 -7.29
C TRP A 37 -11.25 -1.68 -6.51
N TYR A 38 -12.52 -1.93 -6.21
CA TYR A 38 -12.93 -3.14 -5.50
C TYR A 38 -12.59 -4.39 -6.32
N ASN A 39 -12.79 -4.36 -7.63
CA ASN A 39 -12.44 -5.45 -8.53
C ASN A 39 -10.93 -5.80 -8.48
N THR A 40 -10.07 -4.79 -8.40
CA THR A 40 -8.61 -4.96 -8.40
C THR A 40 -8.06 -5.31 -7.01
N PHE A 41 -8.49 -4.60 -5.98
CA PHE A 41 -7.88 -4.66 -4.65
C PHE A 41 -8.81 -5.26 -3.59
N GLY A 42 -10.11 -5.02 -3.67
CA GLY A 42 -11.08 -5.38 -2.62
C GLY A 42 -11.72 -6.77 -2.73
N LYS A 43 -11.59 -7.45 -3.87
CA LYS A 43 -12.26 -8.73 -4.13
C LYS A 43 -11.74 -9.90 -3.29
N SER A 44 -10.48 -9.87 -2.86
CA SER A 44 -9.87 -10.92 -2.05
C SER A 44 -9.30 -10.34 -0.75
N THR A 45 -9.38 -11.12 0.33
CA THR A 45 -8.83 -10.70 1.63
C THR A 45 -7.33 -10.43 1.57
N ALA A 46 -6.58 -11.27 0.85
CA ALA A 46 -5.14 -11.08 0.66
C ALA A 46 -4.82 -9.82 -0.17
N GLY A 47 -5.54 -9.58 -1.26
CA GLY A 47 -5.39 -8.37 -2.07
C GLY A 47 -5.70 -7.11 -1.28
N TYR A 48 -6.78 -7.13 -0.51
CA TYR A 48 -7.17 -5.99 0.33
C TYR A 48 -6.15 -5.73 1.43
N ALA A 49 -5.63 -6.77 2.09
CA ALA A 49 -4.58 -6.64 3.09
C ALA A 49 -3.29 -6.07 2.48
N SER A 50 -2.86 -6.53 1.30
CA SER A 50 -1.68 -5.97 0.62
C SER A 50 -1.87 -4.50 0.24
N TRP A 51 -3.06 -4.12 -0.21
CA TRP A 51 -3.40 -2.74 -0.53
C TRP A 51 -3.31 -1.83 0.69
N LEU A 52 -3.82 -2.29 1.85
CA LEU A 52 -3.70 -1.54 3.10
C LEU A 52 -2.24 -1.38 3.54
N ILE A 53 -1.44 -2.44 3.47
CA ILE A 53 -0.02 -2.38 3.82
C ILE A 53 0.71 -1.36 2.93
N MET A 54 0.48 -1.41 1.62
CA MET A 54 1.06 -0.43 0.69
C MET A 54 0.66 1.00 1.08
N LEU A 55 -0.61 1.22 1.40
CA LEU A 55 -1.12 2.53 1.82
C LEU A 55 -0.44 3.03 3.10
N ILE A 56 -0.18 2.15 4.06
CA ILE A 56 0.54 2.49 5.29
C ILE A 56 1.97 2.90 4.98
N VAL A 57 2.72 2.10 4.21
CA VAL A 57 4.12 2.38 3.87
C VAL A 57 4.24 3.71 3.11
N VAL A 58 3.39 3.92 2.10
CA VAL A 58 3.38 5.18 1.33
C VAL A 58 2.97 6.35 2.21
N GLY A 59 1.96 6.16 3.05
CA GLY A 59 1.47 7.19 3.97
C GLY A 59 2.52 7.59 5.00
N GLU A 60 3.23 6.63 5.58
CA GLU A 60 4.29 6.88 6.55
C GLU A 60 5.46 7.65 5.91
N TYR A 61 5.92 7.23 4.73
CA TYR A 61 6.97 7.92 3.99
C TYR A 61 6.56 9.35 3.61
N ALA A 62 5.37 9.52 3.05
CA ALA A 62 4.86 10.83 2.64
C ALA A 62 4.70 11.74 3.85
N THR A 63 4.15 11.24 4.96
CA THR A 63 3.97 12.03 6.19
C THR A 63 5.32 12.41 6.79
N GLY A 64 6.27 11.47 6.90
CA GLY A 64 7.61 11.75 7.45
C GLY A 64 8.34 12.83 6.66
N THR A 65 8.37 12.71 5.32
CA THR A 65 9.01 13.71 4.46
C THR A 65 8.30 15.06 4.47
N PHE A 66 6.96 15.06 4.51
CA PHE A 66 6.17 16.28 4.54
C PHE A 66 6.32 17.03 5.86
N THR A 67 6.21 16.33 6.98
CA THR A 67 6.39 16.89 8.31
C THR A 67 7.79 17.46 8.50
N GLU A 68 8.83 16.73 8.06
CA GLU A 68 10.22 17.21 8.13
C GLU A 68 10.41 18.50 7.31
N LYS A 69 9.89 18.55 6.08
CA LYS A 69 9.97 19.76 5.24
C LYS A 69 9.24 20.94 5.88
N MET A 70 8.03 20.73 6.39
CA MET A 70 7.29 21.79 7.09
C MET A 70 8.04 22.29 8.32
N TRP A 71 8.62 21.38 9.08
CA TRP A 71 9.40 21.72 10.26
C TRP A 71 10.66 22.51 9.91
N GLN A 72 11.42 22.07 8.90
CA GLN A 72 12.61 22.76 8.42
C GLN A 72 12.30 24.16 7.86
N LEU A 73 11.19 24.33 7.14
CA LEU A 73 10.76 25.63 6.64
C LEU A 73 10.48 26.61 7.78
N ASN A 74 9.76 26.16 8.82
CA ASN A 74 9.46 27.00 9.98
C ASN A 74 10.69 27.31 10.84
N ASN A 75 11.71 26.45 10.79
CA ASN A 75 12.95 26.59 11.55
C ASN A 75 14.16 26.92 10.65
N LYS A 76 13.93 27.51 9.48
CA LYS A 76 14.97 27.86 8.52
C LYS A 76 16.00 28.79 9.16
N GLY A 77 17.28 28.46 9.07
CA GLY A 77 18.37 29.22 9.68
C GLY A 77 18.54 28.97 11.17
N LYS A 78 17.85 27.99 11.75
CA LYS A 78 18.06 27.52 13.14
C LYS A 78 18.49 26.06 13.21
N THR A 79 18.26 25.28 12.15
CA THR A 79 18.72 23.89 12.08
C THR A 79 20.16 23.84 11.56
N PHE A 80 20.94 22.88 12.05
CA PHE A 80 22.35 22.68 11.68
C PHE A 80 22.58 22.66 10.15
N THR A 81 21.65 22.08 9.41
CA THR A 81 21.71 21.95 7.95
C THR A 81 21.27 23.18 7.17
N THR A 82 20.55 24.13 7.79
CA THR A 82 20.09 25.37 7.15
C THR A 82 20.77 26.62 7.70
N TYR A 83 21.64 26.43 8.69
CA TYR A 83 22.41 27.50 9.31
C TYR A 83 23.58 27.88 8.40
N ASP A 84 23.78 29.18 8.26
CA ASP A 84 24.90 29.70 7.50
C ASP A 84 26.19 29.60 8.32
N TRP A 85 27.09 28.72 7.89
CA TRP A 85 28.39 28.48 8.54
C TRP A 85 29.48 29.42 8.03
N SER A 86 29.26 30.10 6.91
CA SER A 86 30.24 31.02 6.30
C SER A 86 30.62 32.17 7.23
N LYS A 87 29.70 32.59 8.11
CA LYS A 87 29.95 33.62 9.13
C LYS A 87 31.01 33.28 10.18
N PHE A 88 31.45 32.02 10.23
CA PHE A 88 32.55 31.58 11.10
C PHE A 88 33.82 31.29 10.32
N ASP A 89 33.76 31.35 8.98
CA ASP A 89 34.93 31.23 8.15
C ASP A 89 35.68 32.56 8.18
N LYS A 90 36.89 32.53 8.72
CA LYS A 90 37.70 33.75 8.92
C LYS A 90 38.41 34.21 7.64
N PHE A 91 38.23 33.48 6.54
CA PHE A 91 38.99 33.64 5.30
C PHE A 91 38.12 33.80 4.04
N GLY A 92 36.79 33.98 4.16
CA GLY A 92 35.87 33.86 3.01
C GLY A 92 35.40 35.15 2.34
N ASP A 93 36.05 36.30 2.52
CA ASP A 93 35.55 37.58 1.97
C ASP A 93 36.65 38.48 1.34
N ASP A 94 37.80 37.91 0.93
CA ASP A 94 38.84 38.66 0.18
C ASP A 94 39.78 37.72 -0.58
N ASP A 95 39.31 37.11 -1.68
CA ASP A 95 40.13 36.72 -2.85
C ASP A 95 39.20 36.16 -3.94
N ASP A 96 38.60 37.09 -4.68
CA ASP A 96 38.37 36.94 -6.12
C ASP A 96 39.78 36.91 -6.76
N ASP A 97 39.99 36.01 -7.73
CA ASP A 97 41.19 35.81 -8.55
C ASP A 97 42.24 34.80 -8.02
N GLU A 98 42.47 33.75 -8.83
CA GLU A 98 43.66 32.88 -8.97
C GLU A 98 43.27 31.39 -9.01
N GLU A 99 43.55 30.57 -10.03
CA GLU A 99 43.99 30.72 -11.41
C GLU A 99 43.72 29.31 -12.01
N GLU A 100 43.28 29.24 -13.26
CA GLU A 100 43.22 27.98 -14.00
C GLU A 100 44.65 27.45 -14.19
N GLU A 101 45.00 26.29 -13.62
CA GLU A 101 46.10 25.48 -14.13
C GLU A 101 45.64 24.03 -14.35
N GLU A 102 45.57 23.70 -15.65
CA GLU A 102 45.48 22.37 -16.23
C GLU A 102 46.77 21.54 -15.97
N GLU A 103 46.73 20.28 -16.43
CA GLU A 103 47.85 19.33 -16.62
C GLU A 103 48.19 18.45 -15.39
N GLU A 104 48.44 17.16 -15.49
CA GLU A 104 48.43 16.10 -16.53
C GLU A 104 48.61 14.76 -15.77
N GLU A 105 48.27 13.63 -16.42
CA GLU A 105 48.89 12.27 -16.35
C GLU A 105 49.36 11.67 -14.98
N ASP A 106 49.37 10.38 -14.68
CA ASP A 106 48.98 9.05 -15.18
C ASP A 106 49.30 8.11 -13.97
N ASP A 107 48.88 6.84 -14.04
CA ASP A 107 49.48 5.66 -13.40
C ASP A 107 48.50 4.71 -12.67
N GLU A 108 48.33 3.55 -13.35
CA GLU A 108 47.78 2.22 -13.03
C GLU A 108 46.27 1.91 -13.21
#